data_AF-A0A935JNC7-F1
#
_entry.id   AF-A0A935JNC7-F1
#
_cell.length_a   1.000
_cell.length_b   1.000
_cell.length_c   1.000
_cell.angle_alpha   90.00
_cell.angle_beta   90.00
_cell.angle_gamma   90.00
#
_symmetry.space_group_name_H-M   'P 1'
#
loop_
_entity.id
_entity.type
_entity.pdbx_description
1 polymer ?
#
loop_
_entity_poly.entity_id
_entity_poly.type
_entity_poly.pdbx_seq_one_letter_code
_entity_poly.pdbx_strand_id
1 'polypeptide(L)'
;MFTAIDIYKDEIIAIYKGKILSEAEINKRVKEGKDRYFINMLNGSIMDSINSKCFAKYANDANGKSKSKFKNNAVITLTDKDKVCLMAIKDIRAGDEIFCSYGKKYWKKHS
;
A
#
# COMPACT_ATOMS: atom_id res chain seq x y z
N MET A 1 -9.33 -3.34 3.38
CA MET A 1 -9.00 -3.97 4.69
C MET A 1 -9.73 -3.23 5.79
N PHE A 2 -10.31 -3.91 6.78
CA PHE A 2 -11.02 -3.27 7.90
C PHE A 2 -10.24 -3.40 9.20
N THR A 3 -10.30 -2.39 10.07
CA THR A 3 -9.69 -2.47 11.40
C THR A 3 -10.61 -3.17 12.40
N ALA A 4 -10.04 -3.93 13.34
CA ALA A 4 -10.78 -4.59 14.42
C ALA A 4 -10.84 -3.74 15.71
N ILE A 5 -9.99 -2.71 15.81
CA ILE A 5 -9.86 -1.81 16.95
C ILE A 5 -9.85 -0.37 16.47
N ASP A 6 -10.05 0.58 17.38
CA ASP A 6 -9.76 1.98 17.09
C ASP A 6 -8.26 2.15 16.82
N ILE A 7 -7.94 2.99 15.83
CA ILE A 7 -6.58 3.36 15.46
C ILE A 7 -6.51 4.88 15.53
N TYR A 8 -5.55 5.40 16.28
CA TYR A 8 -5.35 6.84 16.43
C TYR A 8 -4.44 7.39 15.34
N LYS A 9 -4.59 8.69 15.08
CA LYS A 9 -3.71 9.41 14.16
C LYS A 9 -2.23 9.12 14.47
N ASP A 10 -1.43 8.97 13.42
CA ASP A 10 0.01 8.70 13.44
C ASP A 10 0.41 7.28 13.93
N GLU A 11 -0.55 6.41 14.25
CA GLU A 11 -0.26 5.01 14.54
C GLU A 11 0.08 4.21 13.27
N ILE A 12 1.01 3.27 13.42
CA ILE A 12 1.35 2.31 12.38
C ILE A 12 0.26 1.22 12.33
N ILE A 13 -0.44 1.16 11.21
CA ILE A 13 -1.52 0.21 10.97
C ILE A 13 -0.96 -1.17 10.61
N ALA A 14 -0.04 -1.21 9.64
CA ALA A 14 0.52 -2.45 9.12
C ALA A 14 1.83 -2.21 8.37
N ILE A 15 2.72 -3.19 8.40
CA ILE A 15 4.01 -3.14 7.69
C ILE A 15 3.90 -3.91 6.38
N TYR A 16 4.40 -3.34 5.28
CA TYR A 16 4.56 -4.06 4.02
C TYR A 16 5.68 -5.08 4.15
N LYS A 17 5.43 -6.28 3.62
CA LYS A 17 6.43 -7.34 3.50
C LYS A 17 6.40 -7.85 2.08
N GLY A 18 7.50 -8.38 1.58
CA GLY A 18 7.54 -8.85 0.20
C GLY A 18 8.89 -9.42 -0.17
N LYS A 19 8.97 -9.86 -1.42
CA LYS A 19 10.22 -10.27 -2.03
C LYS A 19 10.81 -9.06 -2.75
N ILE A 20 12.07 -8.71 -2.47
CA ILE A 20 12.83 -7.78 -3.31
C ILE A 20 13.12 -8.48 -4.65
N LEU A 21 12.75 -7.85 -5.75
CA LEU A 21 12.84 -8.42 -7.08
C LEU A 21 14.12 -8.03 -7.80
N SER A 22 14.64 -8.96 -8.62
CA SER A 22 15.62 -8.60 -9.65
C SER A 22 14.94 -7.93 -10.84
N GLU A 23 15.72 -7.23 -11.66
CA GLU A 23 15.23 -6.59 -12.88
C GLU A 23 14.55 -7.58 -13.84
N ALA A 24 15.10 -8.78 -13.98
CA ALA A 24 14.51 -9.84 -14.79
C ALA A 24 13.12 -10.26 -14.27
N GLU A 25 12.95 -10.37 -12.95
CA GLU A 25 11.65 -10.69 -12.33
C GLU A 25 10.64 -9.55 -12.49
N ILE A 26 11.08 -8.30 -12.33
CA ILE A 26 10.26 -7.10 -12.54
C ILE A 26 9.72 -7.11 -13.97
N ASN A 27 10.62 -7.23 -14.96
CA ASN A 27 10.25 -7.21 -16.38
C ASN A 27 9.29 -8.35 -16.74
N LYS A 28 9.53 -9.56 -16.22
CA LYS A 28 8.62 -10.70 -16.42
C LYS A 28 7.23 -10.42 -15.85
N ARG A 29 7.14 -9.97 -14.59
CA ARG A 29 5.85 -9.73 -13.93
C ARG A 29 5.08 -8.57 -14.53
N VAL A 30 5.75 -7.51 -14.98
CA VAL A 30 5.11 -6.40 -15.70
C VAL A 30 4.53 -6.89 -17.03
N LYS A 31 5.27 -7.69 -17.80
CA LYS A 31 4.75 -8.30 -19.05
C LYS A 31 3.53 -9.19 -18.79
N GLU A 32 3.49 -9.87 -17.65
CA GLU A 32 2.36 -10.71 -17.23
C GLU A 32 1.22 -9.94 -16.52
N GLY A 33 1.33 -8.62 -16.34
CA GLY A 33 0.33 -7.81 -15.61
C GLY A 33 0.21 -8.13 -14.10
N LYS A 34 1.29 -8.64 -13.50
CA LYS A 34 1.37 -9.09 -12.09
C LYS A 34 2.12 -8.09 -11.20
N ASP A 35 2.07 -6.82 -11.54
CA ASP A 35 2.83 -5.73 -10.90
C ASP A 35 1.97 -4.84 -9.98
N ARG A 36 0.70 -5.22 -9.75
CA ARG A 36 -0.27 -4.47 -8.93
C ARG A 36 0.12 -4.30 -7.46
N TYR A 37 1.06 -5.09 -6.95
CA TYR A 37 1.51 -5.08 -5.55
C TYR A 37 2.99 -4.70 -5.40
N PHE A 38 3.55 -4.05 -6.42
CA PHE A 38 4.90 -3.50 -6.36
C PHE A 38 4.94 -2.27 -5.45
N ILE A 39 5.93 -2.26 -4.57
CA ILE A 39 6.26 -1.16 -3.68
C ILE A 39 7.66 -0.68 -4.04
N ASN A 40 7.78 0.61 -4.36
CA ASN A 40 9.08 1.24 -4.57
C ASN A 40 9.74 1.49 -3.22
N MET A 41 10.95 0.96 -3.04
CA MET A 41 11.78 1.19 -1.87
C MET A 41 12.59 2.47 -2.02
N LEU A 42 13.09 3.03 -0.91
CA LEU A 42 13.92 4.23 -0.92
C LEU A 42 15.16 4.12 -1.81
N ASN A 43 15.79 2.96 -1.82
CA ASN A 43 16.99 2.68 -2.62
C ASN A 43 16.67 2.39 -4.11
N GLY A 44 15.43 2.59 -4.55
CA GLY A 44 14.97 2.32 -5.91
C GLY A 44 14.67 0.86 -6.22
N SER A 45 14.96 -0.08 -5.30
CA SER A 45 14.55 -1.47 -5.48
C SER A 45 13.03 -1.63 -5.41
N ILE A 46 12.52 -2.71 -6.01
CA ILE A 46 11.09 -3.03 -6.01
C ILE A 46 10.84 -4.23 -5.10
N MET A 47 9.96 -4.04 -4.12
CA MET A 47 9.41 -5.11 -3.30
C MET A 47 8.05 -5.54 -3.86
N ASP A 48 7.86 -6.83 -4.12
CA ASP A 48 6.54 -7.37 -4.47
C ASP A 48 5.88 -8.03 -3.25
N SER A 49 4.73 -7.50 -2.88
CA SER A 49 3.93 -7.94 -1.73
C SER A 49 2.85 -8.97 -2.07
N ILE A 50 2.68 -9.37 -3.34
CA ILE A 50 1.56 -10.21 -3.77
C ILE A 50 1.48 -11.53 -2.99
N ASN A 51 2.61 -12.22 -2.85
CA ASN A 51 2.71 -13.55 -2.20
C ASN A 51 3.13 -13.48 -0.72
N SER A 52 3.27 -12.29 -0.15
CA SER A 52 3.68 -12.14 1.25
C SER A 52 2.49 -12.14 2.19
N LYS A 53 2.68 -12.64 3.41
CA LYS A 53 1.71 -12.51 4.50
C LYS A 53 1.83 -11.12 5.14
N CYS A 54 1.27 -10.11 4.50
CA CYS A 54 1.10 -8.78 5.06
C CYS A 54 -0.29 -8.22 4.76
N PHE A 55 -0.85 -7.48 5.73
CA PHE A 55 -2.16 -6.88 5.60
C PHE A 55 -2.15 -5.56 4.82
N ALA A 56 -1.02 -4.83 4.86
CA ALA A 56 -0.88 -3.52 4.25
C ALA A 56 -1.23 -3.49 2.76
N LYS A 57 -0.99 -4.59 2.03
CA LYS A 57 -1.31 -4.72 0.60
C LYS A 57 -2.81 -4.67 0.29
N TYR A 58 -3.69 -4.86 1.28
CA TYR A 58 -5.14 -4.90 1.10
C TYR A 58 -5.84 -3.55 1.37
N ALA A 59 -5.10 -2.49 1.68
CA ALA A 59 -5.68 -1.15 1.77
C ALA A 59 -6.00 -0.64 0.37
N ASN A 60 -7.23 -0.13 0.17
CA ASN A 60 -7.70 0.34 -1.14
C ASN A 60 -7.40 1.83 -1.35
N ASP A 61 -7.27 2.31 -2.59
CA ASP A 61 -7.25 3.77 -2.84
C ASP A 61 -8.68 4.29 -3.01
N ALA A 62 -9.14 5.13 -2.09
CA ALA A 62 -10.44 5.77 -2.20
C ALA A 62 -10.50 6.77 -3.37
N ASN A 63 -9.36 7.34 -3.78
CA ASN A 63 -9.27 8.32 -4.86
C ASN A 63 -8.78 7.70 -6.18
N GLY A 64 -9.05 6.41 -6.40
CA GLY A 64 -8.59 5.68 -7.58
C GLY A 64 -9.22 6.12 -8.90
N LYS A 65 -9.59 5.16 -9.77
CA LYS A 65 -10.13 5.48 -11.11
C LYS A 65 -11.46 6.23 -11.10
N SER A 66 -12.27 6.07 -10.05
CA SER A 66 -13.59 6.68 -9.93
C SER A 66 -13.65 7.61 -8.74
N LYS A 67 -14.53 8.63 -8.80
CA LYS A 67 -14.83 9.46 -7.64
C LYS A 67 -15.57 8.60 -6.61
N SER A 68 -14.92 8.39 -5.47
CA SER A 68 -15.53 7.75 -4.31
C SER A 68 -16.07 8.79 -3.34
N LYS A 69 -17.08 8.40 -2.55
CA LYS A 69 -17.50 9.15 -1.35
C LYS A 69 -16.52 8.98 -0.19
N PHE A 70 -15.70 7.94 -0.23
CA PHE A 70 -14.69 7.65 0.77
C PHE A 70 -13.46 8.54 0.57
N LYS A 71 -12.70 8.75 1.64
CA LYS A 71 -11.43 9.49 1.62
C LYS A 71 -10.34 8.59 2.18
N ASN A 72 -9.12 8.74 1.66
CA ASN A 72 -7.96 8.08 2.22
C ASN A 72 -7.79 8.52 3.69
N ASN A 73 -7.67 7.54 4.58
CA ASN A 73 -7.49 7.71 6.03
C ASN A 73 -6.14 7.16 6.50
N ALA A 74 -5.34 6.61 5.58
CA ALA A 74 -3.97 6.18 5.79
C ALA A 74 -3.04 6.64 4.66
N VAL A 75 -1.74 6.54 4.92
CA VAL A 75 -0.66 6.88 3.98
C VAL A 75 0.41 5.78 3.97
N ILE A 76 1.02 5.51 2.81
CA ILE A 76 2.23 4.71 2.71
C ILE A 76 3.41 5.59 3.13
N THR A 77 4.11 5.20 4.19
CA THR A 77 5.27 5.92 4.73
C THR A 77 6.31 4.92 5.22
N LEU A 78 7.33 5.42 5.93
CA LEU A 78 8.36 4.63 6.58
C LEU A 78 8.21 4.67 8.09
N THR A 79 8.56 3.56 8.74
CA THR A 79 8.82 3.58 10.18
C THR A 79 10.19 4.19 10.47
N ASP A 80 10.48 4.43 11.74
CA ASP A 80 11.79 4.76 12.33
C ASP A 80 12.95 3.82 11.93
N LYS A 81 12.65 2.63 11.39
CA LYS A 81 13.60 1.60 10.96
C LYS A 81 13.56 1.37 9.46
N ASP A 82 13.14 2.39 8.69
CA ASP A 82 13.05 2.39 7.23
C ASP A 82 12.19 1.26 6.64
N LYS A 83 11.23 0.74 7.41
CA LYS A 83 10.26 -0.24 6.89
C LYS A 83 9.08 0.48 6.28
N VAL A 84 8.72 0.12 5.05
CA VAL A 84 7.51 0.65 4.40
C VAL A 84 6.27 0.18 5.17
N CYS A 85 5.42 1.10 5.59
CA CYS A 85 4.23 0.83 6.37
C CYS A 85 3.02 1.65 5.89
N LEU A 86 1.84 1.25 6.34
CA LEU A 86 0.66 2.10 6.39
C LEU A 86 0.58 2.77 7.75
N MET A 87 0.40 4.09 7.74
CA MET A 87 0.20 4.90 8.94
C MET A 87 -1.11 5.65 8.83
N ALA A 88 -1.84 5.77 9.95
CA ALA A 88 -3.09 6.53 10.01
C ALA A 88 -2.81 8.04 9.92
N ILE A 89 -3.58 8.77 9.11
CA ILE A 89 -3.47 10.25 9.01
C ILE A 89 -4.55 10.98 9.81
N LYS A 90 -5.45 10.22 10.44
CA LYS A 90 -6.56 10.65 11.31
C LYS A 90 -6.99 9.45 12.16
N ASP A 91 -7.80 9.69 13.17
CA ASP A 91 -8.43 8.61 13.93
C ASP A 91 -9.38 7.79 13.04
N ILE A 92 -9.37 6.48 13.21
CA ILE A 92 -10.14 5.47 12.46
C ILE A 92 -10.84 4.58 13.50
N ARG A 93 -12.15 4.42 13.39
CA ARG A 93 -12.90 3.60 14.35
C ARG A 93 -12.81 2.12 14.02
N ALA A 94 -12.94 1.27 15.03
CA ALA A 94 -13.13 -0.15 14.84
C ALA A 94 -14.24 -0.42 13.81
N GLY A 95 -13.97 -1.31 12.85
CA GLY A 95 -14.88 -1.65 11.77
C GLY A 95 -14.83 -0.72 10.54
N ASP A 96 -14.08 0.39 10.57
CA ASP A 96 -13.88 1.22 9.38
C ASP A 96 -12.89 0.57 8.40
N GLU A 97 -13.09 0.84 7.10
CA GLU A 97 -12.14 0.43 6.06
C GLU A 97 -10.94 1.38 6.02
N ILE A 98 -9.75 0.80 5.82
CA ILE A 98 -8.50 1.53 5.64
C ILE A 98 -8.25 1.76 4.16
N PHE A 99 -8.09 3.05 3.82
CA PHE A 99 -7.84 3.54 2.48
C PHE A 99 -6.56 4.35 2.40
N CYS A 100 -5.76 4.12 1.36
CA CYS A 100 -4.50 4.78 1.14
C CYS A 100 -4.26 5.06 -0.34
N SER A 101 -3.63 6.20 -0.65
CA SER A 101 -3.30 6.50 -2.04
C SER A 101 -2.22 5.57 -2.59
N TYR A 102 -2.45 5.04 -3.79
CA TYR A 102 -1.44 4.29 -4.56
C TYR A 102 -0.52 5.22 -5.37
N GLY A 103 -0.89 6.50 -5.46
CA GLY A 103 -0.14 7.52 -6.18
C GLY A 103 -0.48 7.59 -7.68
N LYS A 104 -0.24 8.78 -8.26
CA LYS A 104 -0.59 9.09 -9.64
C LYS A 104 0.07 8.17 -10.67
N LYS A 105 1.31 7.76 -10.45
CA LYS A 105 2.06 6.88 -11.37
C LYS A 105 1.41 5.49 -11.49
N TYR A 106 0.95 4.94 -10.38
CA TYR A 106 0.21 3.67 -10.37
C TYR A 106 -1.06 3.78 -11.21
N TRP A 107 -1.88 4.80 -10.93
CA TRP A 107 -3.13 4.99 -11.67
C TRP A 107 -2.91 5.29 -13.15
N LYS A 108 -1.89 6.06 -13.53
CA LYS A 108 -1.54 6.29 -14.94
C LYS A 108 -1.17 4.99 -15.69
N LYS A 109 -0.55 4.03 -15.00
CA LYS A 109 -0.17 2.74 -15.58
C LYS A 109 -1.34 1.77 -15.68
N HIS A 110 -2.18 1.76 -14.65
CA HIS A 110 -3.25 0.77 -14.52
C HIS A 110 -4.63 1.30 -14.91
N SER A 111 -4.76 2.57 -15.33
CA SER A 111 -5.97 3.22 -15.85
C SER A 111 -6.42 2.61 -17.17
#